data_AF-W9RU24-F1
#
_entry.id   AF-W9RU24-F1
#
_cell.length_a   1.000
_cell.length_b   1.000
_cell.length_c   1.000
_cell.angle_alpha   90.00
_cell.angle_beta   90.00
_cell.angle_gamma   90.00
#
_symmetry.space_group_name_H-M   'P 1'
#
loop_
_entity.id
_entity.type
_entity.pdbx_description
1 polymer ?
#
loop_
_entity_poly.entity_id
_entity_poly.type
_entity_poly.pdbx_seq_one_letter_code
_entity_poly.pdbx_strand_id
1 'polypeptide(L)'
;MILQEVNGSKLVYLDNAATSQKPTAVLRAIQTYYEAYNSNVHRGIHYLSAKATEEYELARKNIASFINALDSSEIDFTRNATEDINLVAYSWGLQNLKAEDEEPNILVSEQWIHGRRFRRTASGRRVVSARTEVGYVLRGAADRGSYDGASP
;
A
#
# COMPACT_ATOMS: atom_id res chain seq x y z
N MET A 1 -16.02 -20.94 6.46
CA MET A 1 -16.73 -20.41 7.64
C MET A 1 -16.12 -21.04 8.87
N ILE A 2 -15.67 -20.25 9.85
CA ILE A 2 -15.17 -20.80 11.11
C ILE A 2 -16.40 -21.26 11.90
N LEU A 3 -16.46 -22.56 12.18
CA LEU A 3 -17.51 -23.16 12.98
C LEU A 3 -16.94 -23.36 14.38
N GLN A 4 -17.12 -22.36 15.23
CA GLN A 4 -16.65 -22.38 16.61
C GLN A 4 -17.72 -21.82 17.55
N GLU A 5 -17.74 -22.31 18.78
CA GLU A 5 -18.49 -21.71 19.88
C GLU A 5 -17.57 -20.82 20.72
N VAL A 6 -18.07 -19.64 21.07
CA VAL A 6 -17.41 -18.67 21.94
C VAL A 6 -18.41 -18.30 23.03
N ASN A 7 -18.00 -18.42 24.30
CA ASN A 7 -18.84 -18.14 25.47
C ASN A 7 -20.18 -18.91 25.46
N GLY A 8 -20.18 -20.16 25.00
CA GLY A 8 -21.37 -21.01 24.92
C GLY A 8 -22.37 -20.63 23.82
N SER A 9 -22.00 -19.76 22.88
CA SER A 9 -22.81 -19.36 21.74
C SER A 9 -22.05 -19.54 20.43
N LYS A 10 -22.77 -19.76 19.32
CA LYS A 10 -22.16 -19.83 17.98
C LYS A 10 -21.49 -18.50 17.64
N LEU A 11 -20.27 -18.57 17.13
CA LEU A 11 -19.52 -17.38 16.71
C LEU A 11 -20.25 -16.66 15.57
N VAL A 12 -20.56 -15.38 15.78
CA VAL A 12 -20.98 -14.44 14.74
C VAL A 12 -19.89 -13.38 14.61
N TYR A 13 -19.13 -13.41 13.52
CA TYR A 13 -17.99 -12.51 13.30
C TYR A 13 -18.42 -11.27 12.49
N LEU A 14 -18.46 -10.10 13.13
CA LEU A 14 -18.92 -8.84 12.54
C LEU A 14 -17.80 -7.79 12.38
N ASP A 15 -16.54 -8.17 12.52
CA ASP A 15 -15.37 -7.28 12.47
C ASP A 15 -14.55 -7.41 11.17
N ASN A 16 -15.23 -7.67 10.05
CA ASN A 16 -14.57 -7.89 8.75
C ASN A 16 -13.84 -6.65 8.21
N ALA A 17 -14.20 -5.45 8.69
CA ALA A 17 -13.58 -4.19 8.30
C ALA A 17 -12.15 -4.04 8.85
N ALA A 18 -11.84 -4.64 10.00
CA ALA A 18 -10.49 -4.66 10.56
C ALA A 18 -9.63 -5.76 9.90
N THR A 19 -10.17 -6.97 9.76
CA THR A 19 -9.54 -8.07 9.01
C THR A 19 -10.58 -9.12 8.63
N SER A 20 -10.38 -9.81 7.51
CA SER A 20 -11.28 -10.84 7.03
C SER A 20 -10.77 -12.25 7.36
N GLN A 21 -11.69 -13.16 7.68
CA GLN A 21 -11.36 -14.58 7.84
C GLN A 21 -10.95 -15.20 6.49
N LYS A 22 -9.99 -16.12 6.51
CA LYS A 22 -9.45 -16.73 5.28
C LYS A 22 -10.24 -17.99 4.90
N PRO A 23 -10.73 -18.12 3.66
CA PRO A 23 -11.38 -19.35 3.21
C PRO A 23 -10.36 -20.48 3.07
N THR A 24 -10.81 -21.73 3.17
CA THR A 24 -9.95 -22.93 3.09
C THR A 24 -9.13 -22.99 1.80
N ALA A 25 -9.66 -22.48 0.69
CA ALA A 25 -8.92 -22.42 -0.58
C ALA A 25 -7.62 -21.59 -0.46
N VAL A 26 -7.68 -20.45 0.22
CA VAL A 26 -6.51 -19.59 0.46
C VAL A 26 -5.49 -20.29 1.36
N LEU A 27 -5.96 -20.96 2.42
CA LEU A 27 -5.09 -21.71 3.33
C LEU A 27 -4.38 -22.86 2.61
N ARG A 28 -5.11 -23.61 1.77
CA ARG A 28 -4.54 -24.69 0.95
C ARG A 28 -3.52 -24.17 -0.04
N ALA A 29 -3.78 -23.07 -0.74
CA ALA A 29 -2.82 -22.49 -1.67
C ALA A 29 -1.48 -22.16 -0.99
N ILE A 30 -1.53 -21.53 0.20
CA ILE A 30 -0.34 -21.23 1.01
C ILE A 30 0.38 -22.52 1.42
N GLN A 31 -0.35 -23.51 1.93
CA GLN A 31 0.21 -24.79 2.34
C GLN A 31 0.89 -25.50 1.16
N THR A 32 0.21 -25.61 0.02
CA THR A 32 0.75 -26.22 -1.19
C THR A 32 2.02 -25.53 -1.68
N TYR A 33 2.08 -24.19 -1.64
CA TYR A 33 3.31 -23.46 -1.95
C TYR A 33 4.47 -23.89 -1.06
N TYR A 34 4.28 -23.91 0.26
CA TYR A 34 5.34 -24.24 1.22
C TYR A 34 5.77 -25.72 1.16
N GLU A 35 4.83 -26.64 0.93
CA GLU A 35 5.11 -28.07 0.91
C GLU A 35 5.67 -28.57 -0.44
N ALA A 36 5.27 -27.97 -1.57
CA ALA A 36 5.56 -28.53 -2.88
C ALA A 36 6.62 -27.76 -3.69
N TYR A 37 6.67 -26.43 -3.62
CA TYR A 37 7.52 -25.65 -4.53
C TYR A 37 8.05 -24.33 -3.95
N ASN A 38 8.25 -24.26 -2.63
CA ASN A 38 8.86 -23.11 -2.00
C ASN A 38 10.27 -22.86 -2.54
N SER A 39 10.48 -21.69 -3.15
CA SER A 39 11.79 -21.28 -3.65
C SER A 39 11.81 -19.77 -3.88
N ASN A 40 13.01 -19.19 -3.95
CA ASN A 40 13.14 -17.80 -4.33
C ASN A 40 12.69 -17.61 -5.78
N VAL A 41 11.73 -16.72 -5.96
CA VAL A 41 11.22 -16.30 -7.27
C VAL A 41 12.30 -15.51 -8.02
N HIS A 42 12.37 -15.68 -9.34
CA HIS A 42 13.35 -15.04 -10.26
C HIS A 42 14.85 -15.30 -9.97
N ARG A 43 15.20 -16.23 -9.08
CA ARG A 43 16.60 -16.45 -8.64
C ARG A 43 17.16 -17.84 -8.91
N GLY A 44 16.44 -18.73 -9.59
CA GLY A 44 16.88 -20.10 -9.81
C GLY A 44 16.67 -20.61 -11.22
N ILE A 45 17.65 -21.38 -11.69
CA ILE A 45 17.63 -22.15 -12.95
C ILE A 45 16.94 -23.53 -12.74
N HIS A 46 16.57 -23.84 -11.48
CA HIS A 46 16.02 -25.14 -11.09
C HIS A 46 14.50 -25.13 -11.04
N TYR A 47 13.90 -26.31 -11.21
CA TYR A 47 12.46 -26.54 -11.38
C TYR A 47 11.59 -25.81 -10.34
N LEU A 48 11.92 -25.88 -9.04
CA LEU A 48 11.10 -25.26 -7.99
C LEU A 48 11.09 -23.74 -8.09
N SER A 49 12.20 -23.11 -8.48
CA SER A 49 12.27 -21.66 -8.66
C SER A 49 11.49 -21.21 -9.89
N ALA A 50 11.54 -21.98 -10.98
CA ALA A 50 10.71 -21.73 -12.16
C ALA A 50 9.22 -21.85 -11.82
N LYS A 51 8.82 -22.90 -11.08
CA LYS A 51 7.43 -23.10 -10.67
C LYS A 51 6.94 -22.01 -9.71
N ALA A 52 7.74 -21.65 -8.71
CA ALA A 52 7.42 -20.54 -7.80
C ALA A 52 7.23 -19.21 -8.55
N THR A 53 8.09 -18.96 -9.55
CA THR A 53 8.01 -17.76 -10.39
C THR A 53 6.76 -17.73 -11.24
N GLU A 54 6.41 -18.86 -11.87
CA GLU A 54 5.19 -18.99 -12.67
C GLU A 54 3.94 -18.70 -11.84
N GLU A 55 3.81 -19.31 -10.66
CA GLU A 55 2.65 -19.11 -9.79
C GLU A 55 2.59 -17.69 -9.20
N TYR A 56 3.75 -17.08 -8.92
CA TYR A 56 3.84 -15.68 -8.48
C TYR A 56 3.37 -14.71 -9.56
N GLU A 57 3.83 -14.86 -10.80
CA GLU A 57 3.39 -14.03 -11.93
C GLU A 57 1.93 -14.30 -12.33
N LEU A 58 1.45 -15.53 -12.15
CA LEU A 58 0.03 -15.85 -12.29
C LEU A 58 -0.82 -15.09 -11.26
N ALA A 59 -0.38 -15.02 -10.01
CA ALA A 59 -1.06 -14.22 -8.99
C ALA A 59 -1.13 -12.73 -9.38
N ARG A 60 -0.04 -12.18 -9.96
CA ARG A 60 -0.02 -10.80 -10.48
C ARG A 60 -1.07 -10.58 -11.57
N LYS A 61 -1.16 -11.49 -12.54
CA LYS A 61 -2.17 -11.46 -13.62
C LYS A 61 -3.59 -11.55 -13.10
N ASN A 62 -3.83 -12.41 -12.10
CA ASN A 62 -5.15 -12.54 -11.49
C ASN A 62 -5.59 -11.24 -10.81
N ILE A 63 -4.67 -10.54 -10.13
CA ILE A 63 -4.95 -9.23 -9.51
C ILE A 63 -5.22 -8.17 -10.59
N ALA A 64 -4.40 -8.13 -11.63
CA ALA A 64 -4.59 -7.21 -12.75
C ALA A 64 -5.99 -7.36 -13.36
N SER A 65 -6.42 -8.60 -13.62
CA SER A 65 -7.78 -8.91 -14.09
C SER A 65 -8.86 -8.51 -13.08
N PHE A 66 -8.65 -8.78 -11.79
CA PHE A 66 -9.60 -8.44 -10.73
C PHE A 66 -9.88 -6.94 -10.63
N ILE A 67 -8.87 -6.10 -10.83
CA ILE A 67 -9.01 -4.62 -10.81
C ILE A 67 -9.14 -4.01 -12.21
N ASN A 68 -9.19 -4.83 -13.26
CA ASN A 68 -9.23 -4.42 -14.67
C ASN A 68 -8.08 -3.47 -15.08
N ALA A 69 -6.86 -3.78 -14.64
CA ALA A 69 -5.63 -3.13 -15.11
C ALA A 69 -5.34 -3.53 -16.58
N LEU A 70 -4.62 -2.68 -17.31
CA LEU A 70 -4.32 -2.90 -18.72
C LEU A 70 -3.20 -3.94 -18.90
N ASP A 71 -2.22 -3.91 -17.99
CA ASP A 71 -1.13 -4.88 -17.96
C ASP A 71 -0.83 -5.34 -16.53
N SER A 72 -0.42 -6.60 -16.38
CA SER A 72 0.08 -7.12 -15.10
C SER A 72 1.30 -6.38 -14.58
N SER A 73 2.12 -5.75 -15.44
CA SER A 73 3.27 -4.95 -15.04
C SER A 73 2.91 -3.69 -14.27
N GLU A 74 1.64 -3.27 -14.27
CA GLU A 74 1.13 -2.14 -13.48
C GLU A 74 0.88 -2.53 -12.01
N ILE A 75 1.01 -3.81 -11.67
CA ILE A 75 0.75 -4.32 -10.32
C ILE A 75 2.07 -4.51 -9.58
N ASP A 76 2.31 -3.70 -8.56
CA ASP A 76 3.39 -3.90 -7.60
C ASP A 76 2.88 -4.55 -6.31
N PHE A 77 3.62 -5.54 -5.81
CA PHE A 77 3.31 -6.19 -4.54
C PHE A 77 4.02 -5.49 -3.39
N THR A 78 3.25 -4.95 -2.44
CA THR A 78 3.74 -4.47 -1.15
C THR A 78 3.13 -5.27 0.00
N ARG A 79 3.56 -4.98 1.23
CA ARG A 79 3.05 -5.67 2.42
C ARG A 79 1.62 -5.27 2.76
N ASN A 80 1.23 -4.02 2.47
CA ASN A 80 -0.10 -3.48 2.75
C ASN A 80 -0.32 -2.13 2.04
N ALA A 81 -1.58 -1.68 2.01
CA ALA A 81 -1.97 -0.42 1.38
C ALA A 81 -1.28 0.83 1.96
N THR A 82 -0.88 0.82 3.24
CA THR A 82 -0.14 1.94 3.83
C THR A 82 1.26 2.05 3.22
N GLU A 83 1.90 0.92 2.94
CA GLU A 83 3.19 0.87 2.25
C GLU A 83 3.05 1.29 0.78
N ASP A 84 1.99 0.90 0.07
CA ASP A 84 1.72 1.35 -1.30
C ASP A 84 1.66 2.89 -1.39
N ILE A 85 0.91 3.52 -0.49
CA ILE A 85 0.76 4.99 -0.48
C ILE A 85 2.12 5.65 -0.18
N ASN A 86 2.88 5.09 0.74
CA ASN A 86 4.23 5.57 1.04
C ASN A 86 5.15 5.42 -0.18
N LEU A 87 5.13 4.27 -0.86
CA LEU A 87 5.94 4.02 -2.05
C LEU A 87 5.73 5.13 -3.08
N VAL A 88 4.47 5.46 -3.40
CA VAL A 88 4.13 6.54 -4.35
C VAL A 88 4.61 7.91 -3.84
N ALA A 89 4.40 8.21 -2.55
CA ALA A 89 4.81 9.48 -1.97
C ALA A 89 6.33 9.70 -2.03
N TYR A 90 7.11 8.66 -1.75
CA TYR A 90 8.57 8.72 -1.75
C TYR A 90 9.17 8.64 -3.16
N SER A 91 8.66 7.78 -4.04
CA SER A 91 9.25 7.56 -5.37
C SER A 91 8.88 8.65 -6.36
N TRP A 92 7.60 9.03 -6.39
CA TRP A 92 7.06 10.02 -7.33
C TRP A 92 6.89 11.38 -6.67
N GLY A 93 6.30 11.43 -5.47
CA GLY A 93 5.97 12.68 -4.79
C GLY A 93 7.19 13.57 -4.54
N LEU A 94 8.29 13.01 -4.04
CA LEU A 94 9.54 13.76 -3.78
C LEU A 94 10.18 14.38 -5.02
N GLN A 95 9.97 13.79 -6.20
CA GLN A 95 10.59 14.26 -7.45
C GLN A 95 9.70 15.22 -8.23
N ASN A 96 8.38 15.10 -8.08
CA ASN A 96 7.40 15.80 -8.90
C ASN A 96 6.69 16.94 -8.16
N LEU A 97 6.74 16.97 -6.82
CA LEU A 97 6.16 18.04 -6.02
C LEU A 97 7.27 19.01 -5.59
N LYS A 98 7.28 20.19 -6.20
CA LYS A 98 8.24 21.26 -5.88
C LYS A 98 7.60 22.28 -4.93
N ALA A 99 8.42 22.84 -4.05
CA ALA A 99 8.00 23.92 -3.16
C ALA A 99 7.75 25.26 -3.89
N GLU A 100 8.23 25.36 -5.13
CA GLU A 100 8.18 26.58 -5.95
C GLU A 100 6.82 26.79 -6.62
N ASP A 101 5.98 25.75 -6.68
CA ASP A 101 4.58 25.90 -7.07
C ASP A 101 3.80 26.44 -5.85
N GLU A 102 3.20 27.63 -5.99
CA GLU A 102 2.59 28.40 -4.88
C GLU A 102 1.61 27.62 -3.98
N GLU A 103 1.11 26.46 -4.40
CA GLU A 103 0.50 25.47 -3.52
C GLU A 103 0.71 24.06 -4.13
N PRO A 104 1.53 23.16 -3.56
CA PRO A 104 1.47 21.74 -3.93
C PRO A 104 0.11 21.18 -3.51
N ASN A 105 -0.85 21.27 -4.43
CA ASN A 105 -2.27 21.01 -4.18
C ASN A 105 -2.57 19.52 -4.24
N ILE A 106 -2.22 18.80 -3.17
CA ILE A 106 -2.71 17.43 -2.95
C ILE A 106 -4.11 17.51 -2.33
N LEU A 107 -5.11 17.11 -3.11
CA LEU A 107 -6.49 17.02 -2.65
C LEU A 107 -6.72 15.65 -1.99
N VAL A 108 -7.17 15.66 -0.74
CA VAL A 108 -7.64 14.45 -0.03
C VAL A 108 -8.98 14.73 0.64
N SER A 109 -9.83 13.71 0.75
CA SER A 109 -11.16 13.82 1.35
C SER A 109 -11.14 13.69 2.88
N GLU A 110 -12.23 14.12 3.54
CA GLU A 110 -12.32 14.08 5.01
C GLU A 110 -12.38 12.66 5.60
N GLN A 111 -12.80 11.70 4.78
CA GLN A 111 -13.03 10.30 5.18
C GLN A 111 -11.75 9.45 5.10
N TRP A 112 -10.57 10.08 5.10
CA TRP A 112 -9.29 9.35 5.08
C TRP A 112 -9.16 8.42 6.28
N ILE A 113 -8.65 7.21 6.03
CA ILE A 113 -8.67 6.05 6.94
C ILE A 113 -8.01 6.32 8.31
N HIS A 114 -7.17 7.36 8.42
CA HIS A 114 -6.48 7.73 9.66
C HIS A 114 -7.01 9.00 10.35
N GLY A 115 -8.18 9.55 9.94
CA GLY A 115 -8.90 10.64 10.62
C GLY A 115 -8.02 11.73 11.26
N ARG A 116 -7.59 12.75 10.51
CA ARG A 116 -6.74 13.82 11.06
C ARG A 116 -7.25 15.24 10.78
N ARG A 117 -6.89 16.16 11.69
CA ARG A 117 -7.37 17.55 11.81
C ARG A 117 -6.94 18.42 10.62
N PHE A 118 -7.93 18.90 9.86
CA PHE A 118 -7.78 19.85 8.76
C PHE A 118 -7.32 21.22 9.28
N ARG A 119 -6.34 21.86 8.61
CA ARG A 119 -6.11 23.30 8.74
C ARG A 119 -6.75 24.00 7.55
N ARG A 120 -7.57 25.01 7.81
CA ARG A 120 -8.01 25.95 6.76
C ARG A 120 -6.88 26.94 6.47
N THR A 121 -6.60 27.20 5.20
CA THR A 121 -5.80 28.36 4.79
C THR A 121 -6.70 29.60 4.75
N ALA A 122 -6.09 30.79 4.78
CA ALA A 122 -6.78 32.08 4.81
C ALA A 122 -7.65 32.34 3.56
N SER A 123 -7.41 31.62 2.46
CA SER A 123 -8.19 31.69 1.21
C SER A 123 -9.49 30.89 1.22
N GLY A 124 -9.84 30.24 2.34
CA GLY A 124 -11.04 29.40 2.45
C GLY A 124 -10.88 27.99 1.86
N ARG A 125 -9.74 27.70 1.21
CA ARG A 125 -9.36 26.34 0.77
C ARG A 125 -8.99 25.48 1.98
N ARG A 126 -9.50 24.24 2.00
CA ARG A 126 -9.12 23.23 3.00
C ARG A 126 -7.86 22.54 2.50
N VAL A 127 -6.70 22.95 2.99
CA VAL A 127 -5.41 22.31 2.65
C VAL A 127 -5.07 21.29 3.73
N VAL A 128 -4.81 20.06 3.33
CA VAL A 128 -4.41 19.01 4.28
C VAL A 128 -2.92 19.13 4.56
N SER A 129 -2.60 19.79 5.67
CA SER A 129 -1.32 19.66 6.31
C SER A 129 -1.26 18.26 6.97
N ALA A 130 -0.89 17.25 6.19
CA ALA A 130 -0.71 15.90 6.72
C ALA A 130 0.47 15.90 7.73
N ARG A 131 0.23 15.37 8.93
CA ARG A 131 1.25 14.90 9.88
C ARG A 131 1.25 13.36 9.87
N THR A 132 1.49 12.79 8.70
CA THR A 132 1.85 11.38 8.48
C THR A 132 3.32 11.32 8.04
N GLU A 133 3.96 10.15 8.02
CA GLU A 133 5.26 10.00 7.35
C GLU A 133 5.17 10.55 5.92
N VAL A 134 4.13 10.22 5.14
CA VAL A 134 3.81 10.89 3.86
C VAL A 134 3.83 12.42 3.94
N GLY A 135 3.19 13.03 4.94
CA GLY A 135 3.18 14.49 5.12
C GLY A 135 4.50 15.09 5.59
N TYR A 136 5.33 14.32 6.32
CA TYR A 136 6.70 14.67 6.70
C TYR A 136 7.66 14.54 5.53
N VAL A 137 7.43 13.58 4.65
CA VAL A 137 8.22 13.29 3.45
C VAL A 137 8.01 14.38 2.43
N LEU A 138 6.74 14.73 2.21
CA LEU A 138 6.37 15.82 1.31
C LEU A 138 6.79 17.19 1.87
N ARG A 139 6.76 17.40 3.20
CA ARG A 139 7.36 18.60 3.82
C ARG A 139 8.89 18.61 3.77
N GLY A 140 9.54 17.49 4.03
CA GLY A 140 11.00 17.35 3.98
C GLY A 140 11.57 17.37 2.56
N ALA A 141 10.73 17.18 1.54
CA ALA A 141 11.04 17.51 0.14
C ALA A 141 11.06 19.02 -0.07
N ALA A 142 10.04 19.71 0.46
CA ALA A 142 9.89 21.16 0.33
C ALA A 142 10.94 21.95 1.12
N ASP A 143 11.30 21.51 2.33
CA ASP A 143 12.26 22.19 3.21
C ASP A 143 13.74 21.97 2.82
N ARG A 144 14.05 21.01 1.94
CA ARG A 144 15.44 20.76 1.48
C ARG A 144 15.88 21.61 0.29
N GLY A 145 14.99 22.44 -0.25
CA GLY A 145 15.32 23.46 -1.26
C GLY A 145 15.85 24.78 -0.68
N SER A 146 15.91 24.95 0.65
CA SER A 146 16.26 26.24 1.28
C SER A 146 17.64 26.29 1.95
N TYR A 147 18.54 25.33 1.69
CA TYR A 147 19.94 25.41 2.12
C TYR A 147 20.84 25.61 0.91
N ASP A 148 20.82 26.81 0.35
CA ASP A 148 21.97 27.33 -0.36
C ASP A 148 22.15 28.81 -0.01
N GLY A 149 23.33 29.14 0.53
CA GLY A 149 23.79 30.52 0.72
C GLY A 149 23.60 31.16 2.10
N ALA A 150 24.29 30.65 3.13
CA ALA A 150 24.81 31.51 4.21
C ALA A 150 25.93 30.79 4.98
N SER A 151 27.16 30.87 4.48
CA SER A 151 28.34 30.80 5.35
C SER A 151 28.94 32.20 5.45
N PRO A 152 29.33 32.66 6.66
CA PRO A 152 30.24 33.80 6.80
C PRO A 152 31.63 33.48 6.26
#